data_AF-A0A846Y316-F1
#
_entry.id   AF-A0A846Y316-F1
#
_cell.length_a   1.000
_cell.length_b   1.000
_cell.length_c   1.000
_cell.angle_alpha   90.00
_cell.angle_beta   90.00
_cell.angle_gamma   90.00
#
_symmetry.space_group_name_H-M   'P 1'
#
loop_
_entity.id
_entity.type
_entity.pdbx_description
1 polymer ?
#
loop_
_entity_poly.entity_id
_entity_poly.type
_entity_poly.pdbx_seq_one_letter_code
_entity_poly.pdbx_strand_id
1 'polypeptide(L)'
;MLTATLAAGPELREQVRAAADAALGFIAADPRRQALLLASHSAEPLQRARLSTQRDIAAAMAAVTRELRPPDPTVSPLDLDMAAYTVVSGTLELVAAWIRGEFPTSRTHLTELIAAGLLAGTAITPG
;
A
#
# COMPACT_ATOMS: atom_id res chain seq x y z
N MET A 1 6.37 5.44 13.50
CA MET A 1 5.13 5.32 12.70
C MET A 1 3.97 6.12 13.29
N LEU A 2 3.78 6.13 14.61
CA LEU A 2 2.65 6.84 15.25
C LEU A 2 2.67 8.39 15.09
N THR A 3 3.83 9.01 14.87
CA THR A 3 3.97 10.47 14.83
C THR A 3 3.63 11.11 13.49
N ALA A 4 3.69 10.37 12.37
CA ALA A 4 3.34 10.90 11.05
C ALA A 4 1.82 10.98 10.84
N THR A 5 1.06 10.11 11.52
CA THR A 5 -0.41 10.07 11.47
C THR A 5 -1.06 11.31 12.09
N LEU A 6 -0.39 11.98 13.02
CA LEU A 6 -0.95 13.13 13.76
C LEU A 6 -0.79 14.48 13.04
N ALA A 7 -0.01 14.55 11.95
CA ALA A 7 0.29 15.79 11.22
C ALA A 7 -0.48 15.95 9.89
N ALA A 8 -1.20 14.91 9.45
CA ALA A 8 -2.13 15.01 8.32
C ALA A 8 -3.47 15.59 8.83
N GLY A 9 -4.06 16.53 8.09
CA GLY A 9 -5.39 17.05 8.42
C GLY A 9 -6.46 15.96 8.40
N PRO A 10 -7.71 16.27 8.79
CA PRO A 10 -8.77 15.29 9.06
C PRO A 10 -9.26 14.50 7.83
N GLU A 11 -8.69 14.73 6.65
CA GLU A 11 -9.09 14.08 5.40
C GLU A 11 -8.26 12.80 5.16
N LEU A 12 -8.94 11.65 5.04
CA LEU A 12 -8.35 10.33 4.72
C LEU A 12 -7.31 10.39 3.59
N ARG A 13 -7.55 11.24 2.59
CA ARG A 13 -6.64 11.46 1.46
C ARG A 13 -5.25 11.92 1.91
N GLU A 14 -5.19 12.87 2.85
CA GLU A 14 -3.93 13.40 3.37
C GLU A 14 -3.20 12.35 4.20
N GLN A 15 -3.94 11.56 4.98
CA GLN A 15 -3.37 10.48 5.78
C GLN A 15 -2.77 9.37 4.90
N VAL A 16 -3.50 8.93 3.87
CA VAL A 16 -3.02 7.92 2.91
C VAL A 16 -1.78 8.43 2.17
N ARG A 17 -1.80 9.69 1.73
CA ARG A 17 -0.63 10.32 1.09
C ARG A 17 0.58 10.40 2.04
N ALA A 18 0.37 10.83 3.28
CA ALA A 18 1.44 10.92 4.28
C ALA A 18 2.02 9.54 4.62
N ALA A 19 1.18 8.52 4.73
CA ALA A 19 1.61 7.14 4.95
C ALA A 19 2.45 6.61 3.77
N ALA A 20 2.01 6.86 2.52
CA ALA A 20 2.75 6.50 1.33
C ALA A 20 4.12 7.20 1.27
N ASP A 21 4.17 8.52 1.55
CA ASP A 21 5.43 9.26 1.55
C ASP A 21 6.40 8.74 2.61
N ALA A 22 5.90 8.46 3.82
CA ALA A 22 6.70 7.94 4.92
C ALA A 22 7.26 6.54 4.61
N ALA A 23 6.46 5.66 4.02
CA ALA A 23 6.90 4.32 3.62
C ALA A 23 7.97 4.38 2.52
N LEU A 24 7.75 5.21 1.49
CA LEU A 24 8.73 5.42 0.43
C LEU A 24 10.00 6.07 0.95
N GLY A 25 9.90 7.05 1.84
CA GLY A 25 11.04 7.68 2.49
C GLY A 25 11.85 6.69 3.32
N PHE A 26 11.18 5.79 4.06
CA PHE A 26 11.84 4.74 4.82
C PHE A 26 12.64 3.79 3.92
N ILE A 27 12.07 3.36 2.79
CA ILE A 27 12.76 2.47 1.83
C ILE A 27 13.91 3.21 1.14
N ALA A 28 13.66 4.43 0.66
CA ALA A 28 14.64 5.20 -0.11
C ALA A 28 15.84 5.64 0.73
N ALA A 29 15.67 5.85 2.04
CA ALA A 29 16.72 6.34 2.93
C ALA A 29 17.90 5.35 3.16
N ASP A 30 17.74 4.06 2.83
CA ASP A 30 18.79 3.05 3.03
C ASP A 30 18.82 2.05 1.86
N PRO A 31 19.92 1.99 1.07
CA PRO A 31 20.07 1.04 -0.02
C PRO A 31 19.88 -0.42 0.39
N ARG A 32 20.13 -0.78 1.66
CA ARG A 32 19.91 -2.12 2.17
C ARG A 32 18.42 -2.47 2.24
N ARG A 33 17.55 -1.50 2.52
CA ARG A 33 16.08 -1.70 2.54
C ARG A 33 15.54 -1.90 1.14
N GLN A 34 16.10 -1.17 0.16
CA GLN A 34 15.82 -1.39 -1.26
C GLN A 34 16.22 -2.80 -1.68
N ALA A 35 17.45 -3.22 -1.35
CA ALA A 35 17.94 -4.57 -1.64
C ALA A 35 17.08 -5.66 -0.98
N LEU A 36 16.67 -5.47 0.28
CA LEU A 36 15.76 -6.39 0.98
C LEU A 36 14.40 -6.51 0.29
N LEU A 37 13.81 -5.39 -0.13
CA LEU A 37 12.55 -5.41 -0.87
C LEU A 37 12.69 -6.18 -2.19
N LEU A 38 13.76 -5.96 -2.95
CA LEU A 38 14.01 -6.70 -4.19
C LEU A 38 14.25 -8.20 -3.95
N ALA A 39 15.07 -8.55 -2.95
CA ALA A 39 15.40 -9.93 -2.61
C ALA A 39 14.19 -10.72 -2.05
N SER A 40 13.16 -10.04 -1.57
CA SER A 40 11.94 -10.68 -1.08
C SER A 40 11.12 -11.39 -2.17
N HIS A 41 11.50 -11.23 -3.44
CA HIS A 41 10.91 -11.98 -4.56
C HIS A 41 11.61 -13.32 -4.83
N SER A 42 12.81 -13.56 -4.30
CA SER A 42 13.66 -14.70 -4.68
C SER A 42 14.13 -15.57 -3.52
N ALA A 43 14.17 -15.06 -2.29
CA ALA A 43 14.57 -15.82 -1.10
C ALA A 43 13.36 -16.22 -0.25
N GLU A 44 13.16 -17.51 -0.01
CA GLU A 44 11.96 -18.05 0.67
C GLU A 44 11.65 -17.40 2.04
N PRO A 45 12.61 -17.18 2.96
CA PRO A 45 12.32 -16.51 4.23
C PRO A 45 11.85 -15.05 4.03
N LEU A 46 12.44 -14.34 3.07
CA LEU A 46 12.09 -12.96 2.76
C LEU A 46 10.75 -12.88 2.01
N GLN A 47 10.46 -13.86 1.16
CA GLN A 47 9.18 -14.00 0.48
C GLN A 47 8.05 -14.22 1.48
N ARG A 48 8.24 -15.10 2.48
CA ARG A 48 7.25 -15.29 3.55
C ARG A 48 7.02 -14.01 4.34
N ALA A 49 8.09 -13.28 4.69
CA ALA A 49 7.97 -11.99 5.38
C ALA A 49 7.20 -10.97 4.53
N ARG A 50 7.53 -10.84 3.24
CA ARG A 50 6.80 -9.97 2.28
C ARG A 50 5.32 -10.32 2.22
N LEU A 51 4.99 -11.61 2.05
CA LEU A 51 3.61 -12.06 1.97
C LEU A 51 2.83 -11.81 3.27
N SER A 52 3.48 -11.92 4.44
CA SER A 52 2.86 -11.56 5.71
C SER A 52 2.54 -10.07 5.76
N THR A 53 3.54 -9.21 5.51
CA THR A 53 3.36 -7.75 5.51
C THR A 53 2.29 -7.31 4.51
N GLN A 54 2.26 -7.90 3.33
CA GLN A 54 1.26 -7.62 2.30
C GLN A 54 -0.16 -7.97 2.77
N ARG A 55 -0.34 -9.10 3.47
CA ARG A 55 -1.64 -9.48 4.05
C ARG A 55 -2.05 -8.55 5.18
N ASP A 56 -1.12 -8.17 6.05
CA ASP A 56 -1.41 -7.28 7.17
C ASP A 56 -1.87 -5.89 6.68
N ILE A 57 -1.20 -5.34 5.66
CA ILE A 57 -1.58 -4.07 5.05
C ILE A 57 -2.94 -4.20 4.32
N ALA A 58 -3.18 -5.29 3.61
CA ALA A 58 -4.46 -5.54 2.92
C ALA A 58 -5.62 -5.64 3.92
N ALA A 59 -5.43 -6.36 5.02
CA ALA A 59 -6.43 -6.48 6.08
C ALA A 59 -6.75 -5.11 6.71
N ALA A 60 -5.74 -4.28 6.95
CA ALA A 60 -5.93 -2.92 7.43
C ALA A 60 -6.71 -2.06 6.42
N MET A 61 -6.40 -2.16 5.12
CA MET A 61 -7.13 -1.45 4.07
C MET A 61 -8.61 -1.89 3.98
N ALA A 62 -8.88 -3.18 4.07
CA ALA A 62 -10.25 -3.72 4.10
C ALA A 62 -11.02 -3.24 5.34
N ALA A 63 -10.37 -3.19 6.50
CA ALA A 63 -10.96 -2.66 7.73
C ALA A 63 -11.33 -1.18 7.59
N VAL A 64 -10.41 -0.34 7.11
CA VAL A 64 -10.67 1.08 6.84
C VAL A 64 -11.82 1.26 5.86
N THR A 65 -11.88 0.45 4.80
CA THR A 65 -12.97 0.51 3.80
C THR A 65 -14.33 0.21 4.44
N ARG A 66 -14.39 -0.79 5.33
CA ARG A 66 -15.61 -1.14 6.08
C ARG A 66 -16.05 -0.05 7.06
N GLU A 67 -15.12 0.68 7.66
CA GLU A 67 -15.43 1.78 8.57
C GLU A 67 -15.97 3.02 7.83
N LEU A 68 -15.49 3.26 6.62
CA LEU A 68 -15.84 4.46 5.85
C LEU A 68 -17.14 4.31 5.03
N ARG A 69 -17.57 3.07 4.75
CA ARG A 69 -18.73 2.79 3.89
C ARG A 69 -19.88 2.20 4.69
N PRO A 70 -21.15 2.58 4.41
CA PRO A 70 -22.30 1.84 4.90
C PRO A 70 -22.21 0.36 4.50
N PRO A 71 -22.64 -0.59 5.36
CA PRO A 71 -22.68 -1.99 5.00
C PRO A 71 -23.51 -2.20 3.73
N ASP A 72 -22.89 -2.80 2.71
CA ASP A 72 -23.55 -3.13 1.45
C ASP A 72 -23.76 -4.65 1.40
N PRO A 73 -25.01 -5.15 1.52
CA PRO A 73 -25.29 -6.58 1.58
C PRO A 73 -25.01 -7.29 0.24
N THR A 74 -24.78 -6.55 -0.84
CA THR A 74 -24.44 -7.11 -2.15
C THR A 74 -22.95 -7.41 -2.29
N VAL A 75 -22.12 -6.93 -1.37
CA VAL A 75 -20.67 -7.08 -1.43
C VAL A 75 -20.21 -8.19 -0.50
N SER A 76 -19.60 -9.22 -1.08
CA SER A 76 -18.98 -10.29 -0.29
C SER A 76 -17.79 -9.75 0.52
N PRO A 77 -17.67 -10.07 1.82
CA PRO A 77 -16.48 -9.74 2.60
C PRO A 77 -15.18 -10.30 1.99
N LEU A 78 -15.25 -11.49 1.39
CA LEU A 78 -14.12 -12.13 0.72
C LEU A 78 -13.65 -11.31 -0.49
N ASP A 79 -14.58 -10.75 -1.26
CA ASP A 79 -14.26 -9.96 -2.43
C ASP A 79 -13.59 -8.64 -2.06
N LEU A 80 -14.03 -8.01 -0.96
CA LEU A 80 -13.35 -6.84 -0.40
C LEU A 80 -11.91 -7.18 0.03
N ASP A 81 -11.72 -8.29 0.74
CA ASP A 81 -10.39 -8.72 1.18
C ASP A 81 -9.46 -9.03 -0.02
N MET A 82 -9.98 -9.68 -1.06
CA MET A 82 -9.23 -9.95 -2.30
C MET A 82 -8.91 -8.67 -3.09
N ALA A 83 -9.84 -7.71 -3.15
CA ALA A 83 -9.62 -6.41 -3.79
C ALA A 83 -8.54 -5.61 -3.05
N ALA A 84 -8.62 -5.53 -1.72
CA ALA A 84 -7.61 -4.90 -0.89
C ALA A 84 -6.24 -5.56 -1.06
N TYR A 85 -6.20 -6.89 -1.08
CA TYR A 85 -4.96 -7.64 -1.34
C TYR A 85 -4.39 -7.29 -2.71
N THR A 86 -5.20 -7.26 -3.76
CA THR A 86 -4.77 -6.93 -5.13
C THR A 86 -4.14 -5.54 -5.21
N VAL A 87 -4.80 -4.54 -4.61
CA VAL A 87 -4.31 -3.15 -4.60
C VAL A 87 -2.96 -3.03 -3.87
N VAL A 88 -2.84 -3.64 -2.69
CA VAL A 88 -1.59 -3.62 -1.91
C VAL A 88 -0.48 -4.37 -2.64
N SER A 89 -0.79 -5.52 -3.25
CA SER A 89 0.16 -6.30 -4.06
C SER A 89 0.74 -5.46 -5.20
N GLY A 90 -0.14 -4.80 -5.97
CA GLY A 90 0.26 -3.97 -7.10
C GLY A 90 1.07 -2.75 -6.66
N THR A 91 0.72 -2.16 -5.51
CA THR A 91 1.48 -1.04 -4.94
C THR A 91 2.90 -1.45 -4.57
N LEU A 92 3.08 -2.58 -3.88
CA LEU A 92 4.42 -3.08 -3.52
C LEU A 92 5.25 -3.41 -4.76
N GLU A 93 4.64 -4.00 -5.79
CA GLU A 93 5.32 -4.28 -7.06
C GLU A 93 5.73 -3.00 -7.78
N LEU A 94 4.86 -1.98 -7.81
CA LEU A 94 5.18 -0.68 -8.41
C LEU A 94 6.39 -0.02 -7.73
N VAL A 95 6.48 -0.12 -6.40
CA VAL A 95 7.66 0.38 -5.66
C VAL A 95 8.91 -0.42 -6.05
N ALA A 96 8.82 -1.74 -6.15
CA ALA A 96 9.95 -2.57 -6.58
C ALA A 96 10.41 -2.23 -8.01
N ALA A 97 9.48 -2.04 -8.95
CA ALA A 97 9.77 -1.63 -10.32
C ALA A 97 10.43 -0.25 -10.39
N TRP A 98 9.97 0.71 -9.57
CA TRP A 98 10.61 2.02 -9.47
C TRP A 98 12.05 1.94 -8.95
N ILE A 99 12.30 1.12 -7.92
CA ILE A 99 13.67 0.89 -7.40
C ILE A 99 14.56 0.23 -8.46
N ARG A 100 14.01 -0.66 -9.29
CA ARG A 100 14.72 -1.27 -10.44
C ARG A 100 15.00 -0.26 -11.57
N GLY A 101 14.45 0.95 -11.50
CA GLY A 101 14.63 1.98 -12.52
C GLY A 101 13.73 1.81 -13.75
N GLU A 102 12.70 0.96 -13.68
CA GLU A 102 11.80 0.70 -14.81
C GLU A 102 10.89 1.88 -15.12
N PHE A 103 10.62 2.72 -14.11
CA PHE A 103 9.81 3.94 -14.25
C PHE A 103 10.64 5.17 -13.85
N PRO A 104 11.08 6.01 -14.82
CA PRO A 104 11.89 7.19 -14.54
C PRO A 104 11.02 8.33 -14.00
N THR A 105 10.72 8.26 -12.70
CA THR A 105 9.88 9.26 -12.01
C THR A 105 10.47 9.66 -10.65
N SER A 106 10.02 10.80 -10.14
CA SER A 106 10.39 11.27 -8.80
C SER A 106 9.64 10.50 -7.70
N ARG A 107 10.25 10.43 -6.50
CA ARG A 107 9.60 9.89 -5.29
C ARG A 107 8.26 10.57 -5.03
N THR A 108 8.20 11.89 -5.18
CA THR A 108 6.97 12.68 -4.97
C THR A 108 5.86 12.25 -5.92
N HIS A 109 6.15 12.10 -7.21
CA HIS A 109 5.13 11.66 -8.17
C HIS A 109 4.67 10.22 -7.90
N LEU A 110 5.58 9.33 -7.49
CA LEU A 110 5.23 7.98 -7.07
C LEU A 110 4.32 7.99 -5.82
N THR A 111 4.60 8.84 -4.83
CA THR A 111 3.75 9.05 -3.65
C THR A 111 2.32 9.41 -4.06
N GLU A 112 2.14 10.39 -4.96
CA GLU A 112 0.80 10.78 -5.42
C GLU A 112 0.06 9.65 -6.11
N LEU A 113 0.75 8.91 -7.00
CA LEU A 113 0.16 7.79 -7.73
C LEU A 113 -0.30 6.67 -6.79
N ILE A 114 0.54 6.30 -5.81
CA ILE A 114 0.20 5.29 -4.82
C ILE A 114 -0.98 5.75 -3.96
N ALA A 115 -0.96 6.99 -3.49
CA ALA A 115 -2.04 7.53 -2.66
C ALA A 115 -3.37 7.55 -3.42
N ALA A 116 -3.36 7.99 -4.68
CA ALA A 116 -4.53 7.97 -5.55
C ALA A 116 -5.03 6.53 -5.80
N GLY A 117 -4.13 5.59 -6.07
CA GLY A 117 -4.45 4.18 -6.30
C GLY A 117 -5.06 3.50 -5.08
N LEU A 118 -4.50 3.74 -3.88
CA LEU A 118 -5.05 3.21 -2.63
C LEU A 118 -6.46 3.74 -2.35
N LEU A 119 -6.68 5.04 -2.55
CA LEU A 119 -8.01 5.66 -2.38
C LEU A 119 -9.00 5.13 -3.42
N ALA A 120 -8.59 5.01 -4.68
CA ALA A 120 -9.44 4.41 -5.72
C ALA A 120 -9.79 2.95 -5.39
N GLY A 121 -8.82 2.20 -4.83
CA GLY A 121 -9.01 0.83 -4.36
C GLY A 121 -10.11 0.69 -3.31
N THR A 122 -10.27 1.68 -2.41
CA THR A 122 -11.38 1.68 -1.43
C THR A 122 -12.76 1.90 -2.06
N ALA A 123 -12.84 2.35 -3.31
CA ALA A 123 -14.09 2.51 -4.05
C ALA A 123 -14.44 1.28 -4.90
N ILE A 124 -13.51 0.33 -5.08
CA ILE A 124 -13.75 -0.90 -5.86
C ILE A 124 -14.78 -1.75 -5.13
N THR A 125 -15.84 -2.11 -5.86
CA THR A 125 -16.89 -3.01 -5.38
C THR A 125 -16.93 -4.19 -6.34
N PRO A 126 -16.27 -5.32 -6.03
CA PRO A 126 -16.47 -6.53 -6.82
C PRO A 126 -17.91 -7.01 -6.58
N GLY A 127 -18.62 -7.32 -7.66
CA GLY A 127 -20.02 -7.75 -7.63
C GLY A 127 -20.19 -9.26 -7.55
#